data_AF-A0A227P5X0-F1
#
_entry.id   AF-A0A227P5X0-F1
#
_cell.length_a   1.000
_cell.length_b   1.000
_cell.length_c   1.000
_cell.angle_alpha   90.00
_cell.angle_beta   90.00
_cell.angle_gamma   90.00
#
_symmetry.space_group_name_H-M   'P 1'
#
loop_
_entity.id
_entity.type
_entity.pdbx_description
1 polymer ?
#
loop_
_entity_poly.entity_id
_entity_poly.type
_entity_poly.pdbx_seq_one_letter_code
_entity_poly.pdbx_strand_id
1 'polypeptide(L)'
;MPVTYGSPLKAANLTAQLHYRGTGNPIAVLPRTAISNCFPGLEFDFRNLWRRAFNGIILIENNNYVLEAPDEKFKNLVGHRLVAIEGKPTMVKTFGPVFPDGDSVPLKTDANPNGVSFMEWSNSMVHVLQKQGQKVICHFTAEQSVEEVVVDLKELDNPKKYTAVTLVVNKIFDGNSAAFSDTILQPGELTQGLCAPWQNDYRECSCYYWAASRPDFVNIVPDENGLSTGDLWMSKKRTGSYIPDDWQNSRLISYQDLFENWQGELNFIVKGRDAIESSKVKPKTTKKK
;
A
#
# COMPACT_ATOMS: atom_id res chain seq x y z
N MET A 1 -6.09 -19.63 28.07
CA MET A 1 -6.03 -20.36 26.79
C MET A 1 -7.42 -20.83 26.41
N PRO A 2 -7.97 -20.41 25.26
CA PRO A 2 -9.04 -21.16 24.61
C PRO A 2 -8.68 -21.59 23.17
N VAL A 3 -8.91 -22.89 22.94
CA VAL A 3 -9.49 -23.56 21.77
C VAL A 3 -8.91 -23.29 20.38
N THR A 4 -8.39 -24.37 19.79
CA THR A 4 -7.94 -24.56 18.41
C THR A 4 -8.89 -23.93 17.38
N TYR A 5 -8.38 -22.96 16.61
CA TYR A 5 -9.12 -22.30 15.54
C TYR A 5 -9.14 -23.13 14.24
N GLY A 6 -10.36 -23.45 13.79
CA GLY A 6 -10.86 -23.47 12.41
C GLY A 6 -10.12 -24.26 11.32
N SER A 7 -10.85 -25.14 10.62
CA SER A 7 -10.41 -25.70 9.33
C SER A 7 -10.16 -24.59 8.28
N PRO A 8 -9.28 -24.80 7.28
CA PRO A 8 -8.95 -23.79 6.28
C PRO A 8 -10.19 -23.30 5.52
N LEU A 9 -10.35 -21.98 5.39
CA LEU A 9 -11.36 -21.38 4.51
C LEU A 9 -11.01 -21.71 3.05
N LYS A 10 -11.81 -22.56 2.41
CA LYS A 10 -11.64 -22.94 1.00
C LYS A 10 -12.68 -22.23 0.14
N ALA A 11 -12.27 -21.22 -0.63
CA ALA A 11 -13.15 -20.52 -1.55
C ALA A 11 -13.50 -21.43 -2.75
N ALA A 12 -14.79 -21.68 -2.99
CA ALA A 12 -15.26 -22.60 -4.02
C ALA A 12 -15.26 -22.02 -5.45
N ASN A 13 -15.27 -20.69 -5.60
CA ASN A 13 -15.25 -20.02 -6.91
C ASN A 13 -14.61 -18.63 -6.81
N LEU A 14 -13.31 -18.56 -7.09
CA LEU A 14 -12.50 -17.34 -6.98
C LEU A 14 -12.93 -16.26 -8.00
N THR A 15 -13.35 -16.68 -9.20
CA THR A 15 -13.83 -15.77 -10.25
C THR A 15 -15.13 -15.07 -9.87
N ALA A 16 -16.07 -15.82 -9.29
CA ALA A 16 -17.32 -15.24 -8.80
C ALA A 16 -17.08 -14.24 -7.67
N GLN A 17 -16.12 -14.48 -6.78
CA GLN A 17 -15.74 -13.55 -5.71
C GLN A 17 -15.11 -12.26 -6.26
N LEU A 18 -14.21 -12.37 -7.25
CA LEU A 18 -13.58 -11.21 -7.89
C LEU A 18 -14.58 -10.28 -8.59
N HIS A 19 -15.67 -10.84 -9.12
CA HIS A 19 -16.70 -10.07 -9.82
C HIS A 19 -17.93 -9.74 -8.97
N TYR A 20 -18.02 -10.27 -7.76
CA TYR A 20 -19.14 -10.00 -6.86
C TYR A 20 -19.05 -8.56 -6.34
N ARG A 21 -20.01 -7.73 -6.76
CA ARG A 21 -20.22 -6.42 -6.16
C ARG A 21 -21.21 -6.56 -5.02
N GLY A 22 -20.73 -6.36 -3.79
CA GLY A 22 -21.60 -6.27 -2.61
C GLY A 22 -22.75 -5.29 -2.83
N THR A 23 -23.94 -5.67 -2.39
CA THR A 23 -25.13 -4.80 -2.51
C THR A 23 -24.90 -3.53 -1.70
N GLY A 24 -25.03 -2.37 -2.34
CA GLY A 24 -24.79 -1.07 -1.71
C GLY A 24 -23.47 -0.41 -2.10
N ASN A 25 -22.55 -1.13 -2.72
CA ASN A 25 -21.28 -0.54 -3.13
C ASN A 25 -21.37 0.12 -4.53
N PRO A 26 -20.73 1.27 -4.76
CA PRO A 26 -20.65 1.92 -6.08
C PRO A 26 -19.97 1.03 -7.13
N ILE A 27 -20.12 1.33 -8.42
CA ILE A 27 -19.50 0.53 -9.48
C ILE A 27 -17.97 0.51 -9.41
N ALA A 28 -17.37 1.55 -8.84
CA ALA A 28 -15.93 1.77 -8.76
C ALA A 28 -15.20 0.92 -7.68
N VAL A 29 -15.91 0.16 -6.83
CA VAL A 29 -15.26 -0.64 -5.78
C VAL A 29 -14.73 -2.00 -6.24
N LEU A 30 -15.02 -2.41 -7.47
CA LEU A 30 -14.59 -3.71 -7.94
C LEU A 30 -13.07 -3.66 -8.23
N PRO A 31 -12.31 -4.74 -7.98
CA PRO A 31 -10.88 -4.76 -8.30
C PRO A 31 -10.58 -4.41 -9.77
N ARG A 32 -11.50 -4.73 -10.69
CA ARG A 32 -11.38 -4.38 -12.13
C ARG A 32 -11.53 -2.87 -12.43
N THR A 33 -12.16 -2.12 -11.53
CA THR A 33 -12.31 -0.66 -11.63
C THR A 33 -11.28 0.07 -10.78
N ALA A 34 -10.54 -0.66 -9.94
CA ALA A 34 -9.43 -0.13 -9.19
C ALA A 34 -8.23 0.03 -10.12
N ILE A 35 -7.72 1.25 -10.24
CA ILE A 35 -6.35 1.47 -10.67
C ILE A 35 -5.52 1.10 -9.44
N SER A 36 -4.99 -0.12 -9.44
CA SER A 36 -4.26 -0.72 -8.33
C SER A 36 -3.06 0.14 -7.97
N ASN A 37 -3.20 0.95 -6.93
CA ASN A 37 -2.05 1.49 -6.23
C ASN A 37 -1.94 0.78 -4.88
N CYS A 38 -0.90 -0.03 -4.73
CA CYS A 38 -0.60 -0.77 -3.50
C CYS A 38 0.01 0.13 -2.43
N PHE A 39 -0.43 1.40 -2.33
CA PHE A 39 -0.17 2.17 -1.12
C PHE A 39 -1.19 1.74 -0.09
N PRO A 40 -0.72 1.23 1.06
CA PRO A 40 -1.62 0.68 2.05
C PRO A 40 -2.55 1.83 2.49
N GLY A 41 -3.84 1.52 2.66
CA GLY A 41 -4.86 2.53 2.89
C GLY A 41 -4.57 3.36 4.15
N LEU A 42 -5.35 4.42 4.34
CA LEU A 42 -5.24 5.35 5.48
C LEU A 42 -5.37 4.69 6.85
N GLU A 43 -5.72 3.40 6.88
CA GLU A 43 -6.01 2.64 8.08
C GLU A 43 -4.81 1.87 8.63
N PHE A 44 -3.92 1.35 7.76
CA PHE A 44 -2.79 0.50 8.18
C PHE A 44 -1.63 0.61 7.20
N ASP A 45 -0.41 0.59 7.68
CA ASP A 45 0.82 0.43 6.90
C ASP A 45 1.33 -1.02 6.98
N PHE A 46 0.88 -1.83 6.03
CA PHE A 46 1.27 -3.24 5.93
C PHE A 46 2.75 -3.47 5.59
N ARG A 47 3.49 -2.44 5.20
CA ARG A 47 4.94 -2.56 4.98
C ARG A 47 5.67 -2.94 6.27
N ASN A 48 5.09 -2.59 7.42
CA ASN A 48 5.63 -2.95 8.73
C ASN A 48 5.68 -4.46 8.98
N LEU A 49 4.90 -5.27 8.25
CA LEU A 49 4.98 -6.74 8.33
C LEU A 49 6.35 -7.29 7.92
N TRP A 50 7.08 -6.57 7.08
CA TRP A 50 8.34 -7.04 6.51
C TRP A 50 9.55 -6.73 7.37
N ARG A 51 9.42 -5.77 8.31
CA ARG A 51 10.53 -5.27 9.14
C ARG A 51 11.24 -6.41 9.88
N ARG A 52 10.48 -7.39 10.38
CA ARG A 52 10.98 -8.55 11.12
C ARG A 52 10.85 -9.86 10.34
N ALA A 53 10.88 -9.81 9.01
CA ALA A 53 10.79 -11.03 8.20
C ALA A 53 11.96 -12.00 8.46
N PHE A 54 13.11 -11.50 8.93
CA PHE A 54 14.27 -12.29 9.32
C PHE A 54 14.55 -12.20 10.82
N ASN A 55 14.81 -13.34 11.44
CA ASN A 55 15.09 -13.43 12.86
C ASN A 55 16.40 -12.73 13.23
N GLY A 56 16.35 -11.87 14.25
CA GLY A 56 17.51 -11.21 14.83
C GLY A 56 17.91 -9.87 14.18
N ILE A 57 17.22 -9.44 13.12
CA ILE A 57 17.38 -8.13 12.51
C ILE A 57 16.03 -7.43 12.30
N ILE A 58 16.06 -6.11 12.19
CA ILE A 58 14.91 -5.27 11.87
C ILE A 58 15.29 -4.40 10.67
N LEU A 59 14.55 -4.58 9.58
CA LEU A 59 14.63 -3.74 8.40
C LEU A 59 13.75 -2.50 8.58
N ILE A 60 14.06 -1.42 7.85
CA ILE A 60 13.09 -0.34 7.64
C ILE A 60 11.96 -0.85 6.73
N GLU A 61 10.74 -0.38 6.95
CA GLU A 61 9.54 -0.90 6.29
C GLU A 61 9.51 -0.66 4.78
N ASN A 62 10.11 0.44 4.31
CA ASN A 62 9.98 0.90 2.94
C ASN A 62 11.17 0.54 2.02
N ASN A 63 12.27 0.00 2.55
CA ASN A 63 13.41 -0.44 1.75
C ASN A 63 14.20 -1.57 2.45
N ASN A 64 15.39 -1.90 1.94
CA ASN A 64 16.23 -3.00 2.40
C ASN A 64 17.32 -2.65 3.44
N TYR A 65 17.23 -1.50 4.10
CA TYR A 65 18.19 -1.06 5.11
C TYR A 65 17.97 -1.76 6.45
N VAL A 66 19.05 -2.24 7.08
CA VAL A 66 19.04 -2.81 8.42
C VAL A 66 19.08 -1.68 9.44
N LEU A 67 17.93 -1.42 10.06
CA LEU A 67 17.73 -0.39 11.05
C LEU A 67 18.29 -0.81 12.41
N GLU A 68 17.98 -2.03 12.85
CA GLU A 68 18.39 -2.55 14.15
C GLU A 68 18.72 -4.05 14.06
N ALA A 69 19.50 -4.52 15.02
CA ALA A 69 19.74 -5.94 15.26
C ALA A 69 19.60 -6.22 16.76
N PRO A 70 18.45 -6.75 17.21
CA PRO A 70 18.26 -7.13 18.61
C PRO A 70 19.16 -8.29 19.05
N ASP A 71 19.55 -9.15 18.11
CA ASP A 71 20.46 -10.25 18.37
C ASP A 71 21.91 -9.80 18.20
N GLU A 72 22.73 -9.97 19.26
CA GLU A 72 24.08 -9.44 19.32
C GLU A 72 24.98 -9.97 18.19
N LYS A 73 24.73 -11.19 17.70
CA LYS A 73 25.50 -11.79 16.60
C LYS A 73 25.35 -11.05 15.27
N PHE A 74 24.31 -10.21 15.13
CA PHE A 74 23.98 -9.48 13.91
C PHE A 74 24.15 -7.97 14.04
N LYS A 75 24.72 -7.47 15.16
CA LYS A 75 24.95 -6.04 15.38
C LYS A 75 25.78 -5.38 14.28
N ASN A 76 26.73 -6.13 13.73
CA ASN A 76 27.56 -5.67 12.62
C ASN A 76 26.80 -5.47 11.31
N LEU A 77 25.53 -5.90 11.20
CA LEU A 77 24.70 -5.67 10.02
C LEU A 77 23.94 -4.34 10.08
N VAL A 78 23.87 -3.67 11.23
CA VAL A 78 23.21 -2.37 11.35
C VAL A 78 23.90 -1.36 10.45
N GLY A 79 23.13 -0.67 9.61
CA GLY A 79 23.64 0.25 8.61
C GLY A 79 23.94 -0.36 7.24
N HIS A 80 23.81 -1.68 7.10
CA HIS A 80 24.02 -2.38 5.81
C HIS A 80 22.71 -2.55 5.05
N ARG A 81 22.81 -2.81 3.75
CA ARG A 81 21.66 -3.04 2.86
C ARG A 81 21.53 -4.53 2.55
N LEU A 82 20.35 -5.12 2.71
CA LEU A 82 20.02 -6.48 2.26
C LEU A 82 19.79 -6.48 0.75
N VAL A 83 20.80 -6.87 -0.02
CA VAL A 83 20.81 -6.70 -1.49
C VAL A 83 20.35 -7.95 -2.25
N ALA A 84 20.48 -9.13 -1.64
CA ALA A 84 19.95 -10.37 -2.22
C ALA A 84 19.55 -11.41 -1.17
N ILE A 85 18.59 -12.26 -1.52
CA ILE A 85 18.15 -13.40 -0.71
C ILE A 85 18.12 -14.63 -1.62
N GLU A 86 18.85 -15.69 -1.25
CA GLU A 86 18.93 -16.93 -2.05
C GLU A 86 19.33 -16.67 -3.52
N GLY A 87 20.28 -15.75 -3.72
CA GLY A 87 20.75 -15.35 -5.06
C GLY A 87 19.76 -14.50 -5.87
N LYS A 88 18.62 -14.09 -5.28
CA LYS A 88 17.64 -13.20 -5.92
C LYS A 88 17.80 -11.76 -5.42
N PRO A 89 17.80 -10.76 -6.30
CA PRO A 89 17.96 -9.37 -5.92
C PRO A 89 16.72 -8.87 -5.18
N THR A 90 16.91 -7.94 -4.23
CA THR A 90 15.81 -7.22 -3.56
C THR A 90 15.46 -5.89 -4.24
N MET A 91 16.27 -5.47 -5.22
CA MET A 91 16.15 -4.21 -5.92
C MET A 91 16.50 -4.33 -7.40
N VAL A 92 15.98 -3.40 -8.20
CA VAL A 92 16.22 -3.35 -9.63
C VAL A 92 16.64 -1.95 -10.06
N LYS A 93 17.44 -1.87 -11.14
CA LYS A 93 17.64 -0.60 -11.84
C LYS A 93 16.37 -0.22 -12.58
N THR A 94 15.99 1.03 -12.48
CA THR A 94 14.81 1.55 -13.15
C THR A 94 15.21 2.32 -14.39
N PHE A 95 14.56 1.98 -15.50
CA PHE A 95 14.76 2.64 -16.77
C PHE A 95 13.42 3.11 -17.30
N GLY A 96 13.42 4.26 -17.95
CA GLY A 96 12.22 4.83 -18.54
C GLY A 96 12.50 6.15 -19.23
N PRO A 97 11.52 6.63 -20.00
CA PRO A 97 11.58 7.98 -20.55
C PRO A 97 11.35 9.00 -19.43
N VAL A 98 12.15 10.06 -19.38
CA VAL A 98 11.97 11.18 -18.44
C VAL A 98 10.85 12.12 -18.90
N PHE A 99 10.61 12.18 -20.21
CA PHE A 99 9.54 12.94 -20.86
C PHE A 99 8.80 12.06 -21.86
N PRO A 100 7.51 12.35 -22.17
CA PRO A 100 6.79 11.64 -23.23
C PRO A 100 7.60 11.55 -24.52
N ASP A 101 7.59 10.38 -25.17
CA ASP A 101 8.32 10.06 -26.40
C ASP A 101 9.87 10.15 -26.32
N GLY A 102 10.43 10.24 -25.10
CA GLY A 102 11.88 10.24 -24.89
C GLY A 102 12.53 8.84 -24.90
N ASP A 103 13.86 8.81 -24.94
CA ASP A 103 14.64 7.59 -24.83
C ASP A 103 14.54 6.96 -23.43
N SER A 104 14.65 5.63 -23.36
CA SER A 104 14.72 4.92 -22.09
C SER A 104 16.11 5.07 -21.46
N VAL A 105 16.18 5.79 -20.35
CA VAL A 105 17.42 6.08 -19.61
C VAL A 105 17.30 5.62 -18.15
N PRO A 106 18.41 5.42 -17.42
CA PRO A 106 18.36 5.21 -15.97
C PRO A 106 17.63 6.36 -15.27
N LEU A 107 16.60 6.06 -14.48
CA LEU A 107 15.81 7.07 -13.75
C LEU A 107 16.51 7.44 -12.44
N LYS A 108 17.47 8.36 -12.51
CA LYS A 108 18.27 8.85 -11.38
C LYS A 108 17.78 10.20 -10.88
N THR A 109 17.95 10.47 -9.58
CA THR A 109 17.77 11.79 -8.96
C THR A 109 18.92 12.06 -7.99
N ASP A 110 19.07 13.29 -7.50
CA ASP A 110 20.07 13.60 -6.45
C ASP A 110 19.87 12.75 -5.19
N ALA A 111 18.62 12.42 -4.87
CA ALA A 111 18.26 11.54 -3.74
C ALA A 111 18.37 10.04 -4.05
N ASN A 112 18.49 9.65 -5.33
CA ASN A 112 18.64 8.28 -5.79
C ASN A 112 19.66 8.22 -6.94
N PRO A 113 20.95 8.45 -6.64
CA PRO A 113 22.01 8.57 -7.65
C PRO A 113 22.25 7.25 -8.40
N ASN A 114 21.82 6.14 -7.81
CA ASN A 114 21.96 4.80 -8.35
C ASN A 114 20.77 4.41 -9.27
N GLY A 115 19.69 5.19 -9.29
CA GLY A 115 18.52 4.98 -10.14
C GLY A 115 17.82 3.66 -9.83
N VAL A 116 17.71 3.36 -8.54
CA VAL A 116 17.24 2.08 -8.03
C VAL A 116 15.80 2.21 -7.59
N SER A 117 14.97 1.25 -7.99
CA SER A 117 13.69 1.07 -7.33
C SER A 117 13.73 -0.16 -6.45
N PHE A 118 13.22 0.02 -5.24
CA PHE A 118 12.90 -1.08 -4.37
C PHE A 118 11.69 -1.82 -4.95
N MET A 119 11.83 -3.13 -5.16
CA MET A 119 10.69 -3.96 -5.52
C MET A 119 9.85 -4.19 -4.27
N GLU A 120 8.54 -3.96 -4.34
CA GLU A 120 7.63 -4.17 -3.21
C GLU A 120 7.89 -5.55 -2.55
N TRP A 121 7.95 -5.56 -1.21
CA TRP A 121 8.44 -6.70 -0.43
C TRP A 121 7.64 -7.99 -0.68
N SER A 122 6.32 -7.92 -0.87
CA SER A 122 5.51 -9.12 -1.18
C SER A 122 5.95 -9.78 -2.49
N ASN A 123 6.39 -9.00 -3.48
CA ASN A 123 6.99 -9.54 -4.71
C ASN A 123 8.40 -10.09 -4.47
N SER A 124 9.27 -9.30 -3.81
CA SER A 124 10.67 -9.66 -3.57
C SER A 124 10.82 -10.88 -2.66
N MET A 125 9.91 -11.06 -1.71
CA MET A 125 9.96 -12.12 -0.71
C MET A 125 9.04 -13.29 -1.03
N VAL A 126 8.27 -13.29 -2.12
CA VAL A 126 7.27 -14.34 -2.40
C VAL A 126 7.81 -15.77 -2.21
N HIS A 127 9.05 -16.00 -2.61
CA HIS A 127 9.73 -17.29 -2.45
C HIS A 127 10.30 -17.54 -1.05
N VAL A 128 10.69 -16.48 -0.35
CA VAL A 128 11.23 -16.50 1.01
C VAL A 128 10.12 -16.73 2.02
N LEU A 129 8.94 -16.18 1.79
CA LEU A 129 7.75 -16.36 2.63
C LEU A 129 7.26 -17.82 2.66
N GLN A 130 7.60 -18.63 1.67
CA GLN A 130 7.33 -20.08 1.70
C GLN A 130 8.30 -20.85 2.61
N LYS A 131 9.39 -20.20 3.05
CA LYS A 131 10.46 -20.78 3.87
C LYS A 131 10.38 -20.35 5.34
N GLN A 132 9.22 -19.94 5.84
CA GLN A 132 9.03 -19.56 7.25
C GLN A 132 9.52 -20.66 8.21
N GLY A 133 10.33 -20.29 9.19
CA GLY A 133 11.02 -21.19 10.13
C GLY A 133 12.28 -21.85 9.58
N GLN A 134 12.59 -21.68 8.29
CA GLN A 134 13.79 -22.24 7.66
C GLN A 134 14.89 -21.19 7.53
N LYS A 135 16.11 -21.69 7.33
CA LYS A 135 17.29 -20.87 7.07
C LYS A 135 17.36 -20.48 5.60
N VAL A 136 17.77 -19.24 5.33
CA VAL A 136 18.07 -18.73 4.00
C VAL A 136 19.37 -17.93 4.02
N ILE A 137 20.06 -17.90 2.89
CA ILE A 137 21.27 -17.10 2.70
C ILE A 137 20.86 -15.71 2.23
N CYS A 138 21.21 -14.72 3.04
CA CYS A 138 21.01 -13.30 2.78
C CYS A 138 22.37 -12.66 2.48
N HIS A 139 22.43 -11.80 1.47
CA HIS A 139 23.63 -11.03 1.14
C HIS A 139 23.40 -9.56 1.48
N PHE A 140 24.34 -9.00 2.23
CA PHE A 140 24.36 -7.61 2.62
C PHE A 140 25.49 -6.88 1.90
N THR A 141 25.44 -5.56 1.80
CA THR A 141 26.62 -4.76 1.43
C THR A 141 27.78 -5.05 2.40
N ALA A 142 29.01 -5.11 1.91
CA ALA A 142 30.19 -5.31 2.76
C ALA A 142 30.43 -4.12 3.70
N GLU A 143 30.17 -2.91 3.20
CA GLU A 143 30.23 -1.66 3.97
C GLU A 143 28.82 -1.14 4.27
N GLN A 144 28.70 -0.28 5.27
CA GLN A 144 27.46 0.46 5.55
C GLN A 144 27.09 1.35 4.37
N SER A 145 25.80 1.50 4.11
CA SER A 145 25.31 2.34 3.02
C SER A 145 23.96 2.96 3.33
N VAL A 146 23.95 4.29 3.41
CA VAL A 146 22.73 5.08 3.49
C VAL A 146 21.99 5.16 2.15
N GLU A 147 22.66 4.85 1.04
CA GLU A 147 22.06 4.85 -0.30
C GLU A 147 21.61 3.45 -0.73
N GLU A 148 20.65 3.37 -1.64
CA GLU A 148 20.24 2.11 -2.26
C GLU A 148 21.35 1.57 -3.19
N VAL A 149 21.75 0.32 -2.99
CA VAL A 149 22.80 -0.36 -3.76
C VAL A 149 22.24 -1.48 -4.64
N VAL A 150 22.39 -1.35 -5.96
CA VAL A 150 22.05 -2.45 -6.89
C VAL A 150 23.07 -3.58 -6.75
N VAL A 151 22.57 -4.80 -6.55
CA VAL A 151 23.42 -5.99 -6.53
C VAL A 151 23.90 -6.37 -7.93
N ASP A 152 25.19 -6.72 -8.05
CA ASP A 152 25.67 -7.54 -9.15
C ASP A 152 25.64 -9.00 -8.72
N LEU A 153 24.66 -9.75 -9.22
CA LEU A 153 24.47 -11.16 -8.85
C LEU A 153 25.68 -12.03 -9.23
N LYS A 154 26.49 -11.62 -10.20
CA LYS A 154 27.70 -12.35 -10.62
C LYS A 154 28.84 -12.20 -9.62
N GLU A 155 28.76 -11.21 -8.74
CA GLU A 155 29.78 -10.89 -7.76
C GLU A 155 29.33 -11.17 -6.32
N LEU A 156 28.23 -11.92 -6.10
CA LEU A 156 27.73 -12.23 -4.75
C LEU A 156 28.79 -12.86 -3.84
N ASP A 157 29.68 -13.67 -4.42
CA ASP A 157 30.78 -14.32 -3.71
C ASP A 157 31.98 -13.38 -3.43
N ASN A 158 31.93 -12.12 -3.87
CA ASN A 158 33.01 -11.16 -3.65
C ASN A 158 32.91 -10.52 -2.25
N PRO A 159 33.78 -10.90 -1.28
CA PRO A 159 33.69 -10.44 0.10
C PRO A 159 33.99 -8.94 0.26
N LYS A 160 34.60 -8.30 -0.75
CA LYS A 160 34.82 -6.84 -0.75
C LYS A 160 33.54 -6.06 -1.06
N LYS A 161 32.55 -6.72 -1.66
CA LYS A 161 31.29 -6.09 -2.09
C LYS A 161 30.13 -6.53 -1.21
N TYR A 162 30.09 -7.81 -0.85
CA TYR A 162 28.97 -8.39 -0.14
C TYR A 162 29.39 -9.30 1.01
N THR A 163 28.56 -9.35 2.05
CA THR A 163 28.67 -10.29 3.17
C THR A 163 27.48 -11.25 3.15
N ALA A 164 27.75 -12.54 3.06
CA ALA A 164 26.73 -13.58 3.13
C ALA A 164 26.46 -13.97 4.59
N VAL A 165 25.18 -13.96 5.00
CA VAL A 165 24.73 -14.31 6.34
C VAL A 165 23.53 -15.24 6.23
N THR A 166 23.53 -16.32 7.02
CA THR A 166 22.37 -17.22 7.10
C THR A 166 21.40 -16.72 8.16
N LEU A 167 20.16 -16.40 7.75
CA LEU A 167 19.09 -15.94 8.64
C LEU A 167 17.92 -16.91 8.63
N VAL A 168 17.18 -16.98 9.74
CA VAL A 168 15.93 -17.74 9.81
C VAL A 168 14.77 -16.83 9.42
N VAL A 169 13.89 -17.28 8.54
CA VAL A 169 12.69 -16.52 8.17
C VAL A 169 11.67 -16.64 9.31
N ASN A 170 11.20 -15.53 9.86
CA ASN A 170 10.20 -15.53 10.93
C ASN A 170 8.83 -15.98 10.39
N LYS A 171 8.01 -16.55 11.27
CA LYS A 171 6.62 -16.88 10.95
C LYS A 171 5.76 -15.63 11.03
N ILE A 172 4.93 -15.38 10.00
CA ILE A 172 4.04 -14.23 9.92
C ILE A 172 2.87 -14.36 10.91
N PHE A 173 2.26 -15.54 10.94
CA PHE A 173 1.06 -15.80 11.74
C PHE A 173 1.38 -16.56 13.02
N ASP A 174 0.53 -16.35 14.04
CA ASP A 174 0.56 -17.13 15.27
C ASP A 174 -0.07 -18.51 15.05
N GLY A 175 0.79 -19.53 14.97
CA GLY A 175 0.41 -20.92 14.78
C GLY A 175 -0.43 -21.13 13.52
N ASN A 176 -1.65 -21.66 13.71
CA ASN A 176 -2.62 -21.91 12.65
C ASN A 176 -3.76 -20.86 12.63
N SER A 177 -3.55 -19.69 13.24
CA SER A 177 -4.53 -18.61 13.26
C SER A 177 -4.29 -17.59 12.14
N ALA A 178 -5.25 -16.69 11.93
CA ALA A 178 -5.08 -15.51 11.07
C ALA A 178 -4.47 -14.31 11.83
N ALA A 179 -4.15 -14.46 13.12
CA ALA A 179 -3.52 -13.40 13.90
C ALA A 179 -2.03 -13.31 13.55
N PHE A 180 -1.50 -12.09 13.47
CA PHE A 180 -0.06 -11.88 13.31
C PHE A 180 0.69 -12.31 14.58
N SER A 181 1.89 -12.85 14.40
CA SER A 181 2.79 -13.15 15.50
C SER A 181 3.32 -11.86 16.13
N ASP A 182 3.42 -11.82 17.46
CA ASP A 182 4.08 -10.73 18.20
C ASP A 182 5.55 -10.55 17.76
N THR A 183 6.17 -11.60 17.21
CA THR A 183 7.53 -11.49 16.66
C THR A 183 7.58 -10.58 15.43
N ILE A 184 6.50 -10.48 14.67
CA ILE A 184 6.46 -9.75 13.40
C ILE A 184 6.04 -8.31 13.62
N LEU A 185 4.99 -8.14 14.41
CA LEU A 185 4.33 -6.86 14.59
C LEU A 185 4.15 -6.56 16.07
N GLN A 186 4.53 -5.34 16.47
CA GLN A 186 4.37 -4.82 17.81
C GLN A 186 3.22 -3.78 17.85
N PRO A 187 2.67 -3.49 19.04
CA PRO A 187 1.63 -2.47 19.18
C PRO A 187 2.03 -1.13 18.57
N GLY A 188 1.13 -0.55 17.76
CA GLY A 188 1.33 0.73 17.09
C GLY A 188 2.05 0.68 15.74
N GLU A 189 2.72 -0.42 15.39
CA GLU A 189 3.54 -0.47 14.18
C GLU A 189 2.75 -0.44 12.87
N LEU A 190 1.49 -0.87 12.87
CA LEU A 190 0.65 -0.71 11.67
C LEU A 190 0.21 0.74 11.44
N THR A 191 0.37 1.65 12.39
CA THR A 191 -0.13 3.03 12.25
C THR A 191 0.97 4.08 12.45
N GLN A 192 2.13 3.70 12.98
CA GLN A 192 3.21 4.63 13.31
C GLN A 192 3.77 5.41 12.11
N GLY A 193 3.72 4.81 10.90
CA GLY A 193 4.20 5.40 9.67
C GLY A 193 3.15 6.22 8.92
N LEU A 194 1.92 6.28 9.45
CA LEU A 194 0.83 7.05 8.86
C LEU A 194 0.94 8.52 9.31
N CYS A 195 0.36 9.40 8.50
CA CYS A 195 0.31 10.82 8.80
C CYS A 195 -0.41 11.10 10.12
N ALA A 196 0.18 11.98 10.93
CA ALA A 196 -0.37 12.42 12.21
C ALA A 196 -0.50 13.96 12.22
N PRO A 197 -1.72 14.52 12.38
CA PRO A 197 -3.01 13.81 12.44
C PRO A 197 -3.43 13.28 11.05
N TRP A 198 -4.21 12.19 11.02
CA TRP A 198 -4.59 11.48 9.80
C TRP A 198 -5.39 12.34 8.80
N GLN A 199 -6.07 13.38 9.30
CA GLN A 199 -6.85 14.31 8.46
C GLN A 199 -6.00 15.04 7.43
N ASN A 200 -4.69 15.23 7.68
CA ASN A 200 -3.78 15.83 6.70
C ASN A 200 -3.69 14.98 5.44
N ASP A 201 -3.43 13.69 5.58
CA ASP A 201 -3.37 12.74 4.47
C ASP A 201 -4.72 12.64 3.76
N TYR A 202 -5.79 12.67 4.56
CA TYR A 202 -7.15 12.68 4.06
C TYR A 202 -7.48 13.92 3.22
N ARG A 203 -6.77 15.05 3.39
CA ARG A 203 -6.89 16.23 2.53
C ARG A 203 -5.90 16.22 1.37
N GLU A 204 -4.68 15.77 1.61
CA GLU A 204 -3.52 15.87 0.70
C GLU A 204 -3.44 14.79 -0.36
N CYS A 205 -4.00 13.61 -0.11
CA CYS A 205 -4.01 12.56 -1.11
C CYS A 205 -4.94 12.90 -2.26
N SER A 206 -4.44 13.70 -3.17
CA SER A 206 -5.11 14.06 -4.42
C SER A 206 -5.27 12.82 -5.30
N CYS A 207 -6.45 12.74 -5.95
CA CYS A 207 -6.81 11.89 -7.09
C CYS A 207 -6.44 10.39 -7.03
N TYR A 208 -7.48 9.57 -6.81
CA TYR A 208 -7.61 8.15 -7.16
C TYR A 208 -6.83 7.09 -6.36
N TYR A 209 -5.93 7.46 -5.44
CA TYR A 209 -5.13 6.48 -4.69
C TYR A 209 -5.97 5.48 -3.90
N TRP A 210 -7.08 5.92 -3.28
CA TRP A 210 -7.91 5.08 -2.40
C TRP A 210 -9.40 5.25 -2.61
N ALA A 211 -9.87 5.37 -3.86
CA ALA A 211 -11.26 5.67 -4.18
C ALA A 211 -12.31 4.72 -3.55
N ALA A 212 -11.89 3.52 -3.10
CA ALA A 212 -12.75 2.59 -2.37
C ALA A 212 -13.01 2.99 -0.90
N SER A 213 -12.03 3.57 -0.20
CA SER A 213 -12.14 4.00 1.20
C SER A 213 -12.28 5.52 1.37
N ARG A 214 -11.74 6.29 0.42
CA ARG A 214 -11.80 7.75 0.31
C ARG A 214 -12.29 8.11 -1.09
N PRO A 215 -13.61 8.05 -1.36
CA PRO A 215 -14.16 8.29 -2.69
C PRO A 215 -13.82 9.68 -3.18
N ASP A 216 -13.43 9.79 -4.44
CA ASP A 216 -13.16 11.10 -5.05
C ASP A 216 -14.39 11.58 -5.83
N PHE A 217 -14.93 10.72 -6.70
CA PHE A 217 -16.10 11.00 -7.52
C PHE A 217 -17.33 10.23 -7.01
N VAL A 218 -18.37 10.96 -6.61
CA VAL A 218 -19.58 10.41 -5.96
C VAL A 218 -20.86 10.90 -6.65
N ASN A 219 -22.01 10.30 -6.29
CA ASN A 219 -23.32 10.61 -6.90
C ASN A 219 -23.33 10.48 -8.43
N ILE A 220 -22.59 9.49 -8.94
CA ILE A 220 -22.32 9.33 -10.37
C ILE A 220 -23.61 9.01 -11.14
N VAL A 221 -23.88 9.81 -12.18
CA VAL A 221 -24.96 9.59 -13.15
C VAL A 221 -24.33 9.43 -14.53
N PRO A 222 -24.39 8.23 -15.16
CA PRO A 222 -23.94 8.05 -16.53
C PRO A 222 -24.92 8.72 -17.50
N ASP A 223 -24.39 9.25 -18.60
CA ASP A 223 -25.18 9.78 -19.71
C ASP A 223 -25.24 8.82 -20.90
N GLU A 224 -26.04 9.19 -21.90
CA GLU A 224 -26.29 8.37 -23.11
C GLU A 224 -25.05 8.25 -24.02
N ASN A 225 -24.05 9.12 -23.85
CA ASN A 225 -22.82 9.13 -24.63
C ASN A 225 -21.70 8.31 -23.98
N GLY A 226 -21.97 7.68 -22.84
CA GLY A 226 -20.98 6.93 -22.07
C GLY A 226 -20.06 7.82 -21.21
N LEU A 227 -20.40 9.11 -21.05
CA LEU A 227 -19.79 9.98 -20.06
C LEU A 227 -20.56 9.88 -18.74
N SER A 228 -20.10 10.59 -17.72
CA SER A 228 -20.78 10.64 -16.43
C SER A 228 -20.61 11.98 -15.74
N THR A 229 -21.65 12.42 -15.06
CA THR A 229 -21.62 13.55 -14.13
C THR A 229 -21.68 13.07 -12.68
N GLY A 230 -21.29 13.93 -11.75
CA GLY A 230 -21.22 13.60 -10.32
C GLY A 230 -20.49 14.70 -9.57
N ASP A 231 -20.31 14.50 -8.27
CA ASP A 231 -19.69 15.46 -7.37
C ASP A 231 -18.26 15.02 -6.99
N LEU A 232 -17.39 15.99 -6.74
CA LEU A 232 -16.20 15.74 -5.93
C LEU A 232 -16.65 15.55 -4.47
N TRP A 233 -16.30 14.43 -3.86
CA TRP A 233 -16.69 14.09 -2.48
C TRP A 233 -16.21 15.13 -1.46
N MET A 234 -15.02 15.70 -1.70
CA MET A 234 -14.43 16.77 -0.90
C MET A 234 -15.09 18.15 -1.09
N SER A 235 -16.16 18.25 -1.88
CA SER A 235 -16.93 19.50 -1.99
C SER A 235 -17.77 19.73 -0.74
N LYS A 236 -17.84 20.96 -0.23
CA LYS A 236 -18.73 21.35 0.88
C LYS A 236 -20.22 21.26 0.51
N LYS A 237 -20.55 21.31 -0.78
CA LYS A 237 -21.92 21.21 -1.30
C LYS A 237 -21.96 20.33 -2.53
N ARG A 238 -23.03 19.54 -2.67
CA ARG A 238 -23.32 18.74 -3.87
C ARG A 238 -24.01 19.62 -4.91
N THR A 239 -23.52 19.60 -6.13
CA THR A 239 -24.04 20.41 -7.26
C THR A 239 -24.33 19.55 -8.50
N GLY A 240 -23.97 18.27 -8.48
CA GLY A 240 -24.02 17.37 -9.64
C GLY A 240 -22.92 17.64 -10.66
N SER A 241 -21.98 18.53 -10.34
CA SER A 241 -20.84 18.89 -11.19
C SER A 241 -19.54 18.73 -10.42
N TYR A 242 -18.57 18.08 -11.04
CA TYR A 242 -17.25 17.85 -10.46
C TYR A 242 -16.47 19.16 -10.41
N ILE A 243 -15.91 19.50 -9.25
CA ILE A 243 -15.05 20.66 -9.06
C ILE A 243 -13.62 20.12 -8.96
N PRO A 244 -12.70 20.49 -9.87
CA PRO A 244 -11.30 20.11 -9.72
C PRO A 244 -10.71 20.65 -8.41
N ASP A 245 -10.00 19.80 -7.68
CA ASP A 245 -9.28 20.21 -6.47
C ASP A 245 -7.95 20.87 -6.84
N ASP A 246 -7.91 22.19 -6.72
CA ASP A 246 -6.74 23.05 -6.96
C ASP A 246 -6.09 23.51 -5.63
N TRP A 247 -6.55 22.94 -4.50
CA TRP A 247 -6.18 23.33 -3.13
C TRP A 247 -6.49 24.78 -2.72
N GLN A 248 -7.13 25.56 -3.59
CA GLN A 248 -7.44 26.98 -3.35
C GLN A 248 -8.95 27.26 -3.34
N ASN A 249 -9.74 26.40 -3.97
CA ASN A 249 -11.17 26.59 -4.12
C ASN A 249 -11.90 26.48 -2.77
N SER A 250 -12.44 27.60 -2.29
CA SER A 250 -13.15 27.69 -1.00
C SER A 250 -14.44 26.86 -0.92
N ARG A 251 -14.92 26.32 -2.05
CA ARG A 251 -16.03 25.37 -2.08
C ARG A 251 -15.64 23.96 -1.64
N LEU A 252 -14.35 23.69 -1.50
CA LEU A 252 -13.82 22.39 -1.07
C LEU A 252 -13.50 22.41 0.42
N ILE A 253 -13.62 21.25 1.05
CA ILE A 253 -13.27 21.02 2.44
C ILE A 253 -11.77 21.31 2.63
N SER A 254 -11.44 22.12 3.64
CA SER A 254 -10.07 22.47 4.02
C SER A 254 -9.56 21.59 5.16
N TYR A 255 -8.28 21.70 5.49
CA TYR A 255 -7.71 21.07 6.68
C TYR A 255 -8.43 21.49 7.96
N GLN A 256 -8.75 22.78 8.09
CA GLN A 256 -9.42 23.30 9.28
C GLN A 256 -10.82 22.67 9.45
N ASP A 257 -11.58 22.55 8.35
CA ASP A 257 -12.90 21.92 8.38
C ASP A 257 -12.79 20.45 8.86
N LEU A 258 -11.77 19.70 8.42
CA LEU A 258 -11.56 18.32 8.87
C LEU A 258 -11.09 18.23 10.34
N PHE A 259 -10.21 19.13 10.77
CA PHE A 259 -9.76 19.14 12.17
C PHE A 259 -10.90 19.48 13.13
N GLU A 260 -11.77 20.40 12.75
CA GLU A 260 -12.90 20.81 13.59
C GLU A 260 -14.09 19.83 13.52
N ASN A 261 -14.39 19.29 12.33
CA ASN A 261 -15.65 18.59 12.09
C ASN A 261 -15.58 17.48 11.03
N TRP A 262 -14.51 16.68 10.96
CA TRP A 262 -14.43 15.61 9.94
C TRP A 262 -15.68 14.71 9.87
N GLN A 263 -16.35 14.44 10.99
CA GLN A 263 -17.57 13.60 11.02
C GLN A 263 -18.77 14.24 10.31
N GLY A 264 -18.87 15.57 10.32
CA GLY A 264 -19.93 16.30 9.64
C GLY A 264 -19.57 16.65 8.20
N GLU A 265 -18.28 16.81 7.89
CA GLU A 265 -17.80 17.12 6.54
C GLU A 265 -17.71 15.88 5.63
N LEU A 266 -17.33 14.72 6.18
CA LEU A 266 -17.11 13.49 5.42
C LEU A 266 -18.35 12.59 5.43
N ASN A 267 -19.06 12.57 4.31
CA ASN A 267 -20.27 11.77 4.21
C ASN A 267 -20.00 10.32 3.77
N PHE A 268 -20.63 9.37 4.44
CA PHE A 268 -20.61 7.97 4.00
C PHE A 268 -21.27 7.79 2.64
N ILE A 269 -20.77 6.85 1.84
CA ILE A 269 -21.41 6.47 0.58
C ILE A 269 -22.24 5.20 0.79
N VAL A 270 -23.56 5.33 0.63
CA VAL A 270 -24.52 4.25 0.80
C VAL A 270 -25.27 4.05 -0.53
N LYS A 271 -25.23 2.83 -1.07
CA LYS A 271 -25.87 2.49 -2.36
C LYS A 271 -25.38 3.36 -3.52
N GLY A 272 -24.10 3.70 -3.50
CA GLY A 272 -23.44 4.51 -4.52
C GLY A 272 -23.80 6.00 -4.49
N ARG A 273 -24.38 6.48 -3.40
CA ARG A 273 -24.71 7.89 -3.20
C ARG A 273 -24.23 8.36 -1.83
N ASP A 274 -23.98 9.64 -1.72
CA ASP A 274 -23.77 10.30 -0.44
C ASP A 274 -24.97 10.05 0.49
N ALA A 275 -24.71 9.60 1.72
CA ALA A 275 -25.72 9.17 2.68
C ALA A 275 -26.69 10.30 3.08
N ILE A 276 -26.23 11.57 3.06
CA ILE A 276 -27.07 12.73 3.35
C ILE A 276 -28.09 12.97 2.22
N GLU A 277 -27.80 12.53 1.00
CA GLU A 277 -28.69 12.59 -0.18
C GLU A 277 -29.54 11.31 -0.36
N SER A 278 -29.45 10.31 0.53
CA SER A 278 -30.06 8.98 0.35
C SER A 278 -31.59 8.91 0.56
N SER A 279 -32.30 10.04 0.41
CA SER A 279 -33.76 10.06 0.30
C SER A 279 -34.21 9.20 -0.88
N LYS A 280 -35.24 8.37 -0.66
CA LYS A 280 -35.76 7.38 -1.61
C LYS A 280 -36.00 7.99 -3.01
N VAL A 281 -35.23 7.55 -4.01
CA VAL A 281 -35.55 7.76 -5.42
C VAL A 281 -36.90 7.10 -5.69
N LYS A 282 -37.97 7.89 -5.83
CA LYS A 282 -39.20 7.37 -6.43
C LYS A 282 -38.92 7.17 -7.91
N PRO A 283 -39.14 5.96 -8.48
CA PRO A 283 -38.95 5.73 -9.90
C PRO A 283 -39.83 6.71 -10.69
N LYS A 284 -39.27 7.32 -11.74
CA LYS A 284 -40.02 8.18 -12.66
C LYS A 284 -41.21 7.37 -13.19
N THR A 285 -42.43 7.79 -12.83
CA THR A 285 -43.65 7.30 -13.46
C THR A 285 -43.56 7.56 -14.96
N THR A 286 -43.43 6.50 -15.73
CA THR A 286 -43.60 6.50 -17.18
C THR A 286 -45.01 7.03 -17.48
N LYS A 287 -45.11 8.30 -17.88
CA LYS A 287 -46.32 8.79 -18.55
C LYS A 287 -46.39 8.08 -19.90
N LYS A 288 -47.31 7.13 -20.02
CA LYS A 288 -47.80 6.69 -21.33
C LYS A 288 -48.39 7.91 -22.04
N LYS A 289 -47.88 8.21 -23.23
CA LYS A 289 -48.65 8.81 -24.30
C LYS A 289 -48.79 7.76 -25.38
#